data_AF-A0A6B3HKI9-F1
#
_entry.id   AF-A0A6B3HKI9-F1
#
_cell.length_a   1.000
_cell.length_b   1.000
_cell.length_c   1.000
_cell.angle_alpha   90.00
_cell.angle_beta   90.00
_cell.angle_gamma   90.00
#
_symmetry.space_group_name_H-M   'P 1'
#
loop_
_entity.id
_entity.type
_entity.pdbx_description
1 polymer ?
#
loop_
_entity_poly.entity_id
_entity_poly.type
_entity_poly.pdbx_seq_one_letter_code
_entity_poly.pdbx_strand_id
1 'polypeptide(L)' 'EVSDTGPDLPQIQHADLSDEGGRGLQLINMLCRRWGSSRTVTGKVVWAEQNMPSSVLAERQA' A
#
# COMPACT_ATOMS: atom_id res chain seq x y z
N GLU A 1 5.45 0.42 -4.14
CA GLU A 1 5.19 1.87 -4.17
C GLU A 1 4.20 2.15 -5.28
N VAL A 2 3.30 3.10 -5.07
CA VAL A 2 2.33 3.55 -6.07
C VAL A 2 2.31 5.07 -6.07
N SER A 3 2.39 5.66 -7.26
CA SER A 3 2.34 7.11 -7.45
C SER A 3 1.15 7.45 -8.34
N ASP A 4 0.42 8.50 -7.98
CA ASP A 4 -0.66 9.04 -8.80
C ASP A 4 -0.67 10.58 -8.74
N THR A 5 -1.41 11.21 -9.64
CA THR A 5 -1.48 12.68 -9.77
C THR A 5 -2.57 13.32 -8.91
N GLY A 6 -3.34 12.53 -8.17
CA GLY A 6 -4.41 13.01 -7.31
C GLY A 6 -3.87 13.67 -6.04
N PRO A 7 -4.46 14.80 -5.60
CA PRO A 7 -3.95 15.55 -4.46
C PRO A 7 -4.36 14.92 -3.11
N ASP A 8 -5.39 14.09 -3.06
CA ASP A 8 -5.94 13.60 -1.79
C ASP A 8 -5.10 12.47 -1.20
N LEU A 9 -4.61 12.68 0.02
CA LEU A 9 -3.92 11.63 0.77
C LEU A 9 -4.91 10.52 1.12
N PRO A 10 -4.53 9.25 0.92
CA PRO A 10 -5.45 8.15 1.10
C PRO A 10 -5.82 8.01 2.59
N GLN A 11 -7.08 7.72 2.86
CA GLN A 11 -7.60 7.52 4.22
C GLN A 11 -8.02 6.06 4.38
N ILE A 12 -7.79 5.51 5.58
CA ILE A 12 -8.33 4.19 5.93
C ILE A 12 -9.85 4.32 5.89
N GLN A 13 -10.49 3.47 5.10
CA GLN A 13 -11.95 3.39 4.98
C GLN A 13 -12.42 2.07 5.58
N HIS A 14 -13.62 2.08 6.14
CA HIS A 14 -14.34 0.88 6.54
C HIS A 14 -15.38 0.59 5.46
N ALA A 15 -15.19 -0.51 4.74
CA ALA A 15 -16.11 -0.93 3.71
C ALA A 15 -16.97 -2.09 4.23
N ASP A 16 -18.24 -2.09 3.87
CA ASP A 16 -19.16 -3.17 4.14
C ASP A 16 -18.85 -4.40 3.27
N LEU A 17 -19.48 -5.53 3.61
CA LEU A 17 -19.27 -6.80 2.89
C LEU A 17 -19.70 -6.72 1.41
N SER A 18 -20.73 -5.93 1.12
CA SER A 18 -21.24 -5.74 -0.24
C SER A 18 -20.44 -4.71 -1.06
N ASP A 19 -19.57 -3.94 -0.43
CA ASP A 19 -18.83 -2.89 -1.14
C ASP A 19 -17.79 -3.52 -2.07
N GLU A 20 -17.68 -3.03 -3.28
CA GLU A 20 -16.66 -3.48 -4.23
C GLU A 20 -15.26 -2.93 -3.88
N GLY A 21 -15.19 -1.84 -3.10
CA GLY A 21 -13.96 -1.10 -2.80
C GLY A 21 -13.74 -0.73 -1.33
N GLY A 22 -12.83 0.22 -1.07
CA GLY A 22 -12.61 0.82 0.26
C GLY A 22 -11.65 0.08 1.20
N ARG A 23 -11.40 -1.22 1.00
CA ARG A 23 -10.58 -2.03 1.93
C ARG A 23 -9.07 -1.92 1.73
N GLY A 24 -8.60 -1.25 0.67
CA GLY A 24 -7.19 -1.26 0.26
C GLY A 24 -6.22 -0.85 1.37
N LEU A 25 -6.46 0.29 2.02
CA LEU A 25 -5.60 0.74 3.12
C LEU A 25 -5.75 -0.10 4.40
N GLN A 26 -6.91 -0.68 4.68
CA GLN A 26 -7.04 -1.65 5.77
C GLN A 26 -6.18 -2.88 5.53
N LEU A 27 -6.20 -3.42 4.31
CA LEU A 27 -5.37 -4.56 3.92
C LEU A 27 -3.88 -4.22 4.03
N ILE A 28 -3.46 -3.06 3.54
CA ILE A 28 -2.07 -2.59 3.69
C ILE A 28 -1.68 -2.47 5.17
N ASN A 29 -2.56 -1.93 6.01
CA ASN A 29 -2.32 -1.78 7.45
C ASN A 29 -2.15 -3.13 8.17
N MET A 30 -2.82 -4.18 7.70
CA MET A 30 -2.72 -5.52 8.28
C MET A 30 -1.53 -6.32 7.74
N LEU A 31 -1.17 -6.15 6.47
CA LEU A 31 -0.25 -7.03 5.77
C LEU A 31 1.19 -6.49 5.66
N CYS A 32 1.38 -5.19 5.79
CA CYS A 32 2.68 -4.55 5.61
C CYS A 32 3.33 -4.22 6.95
N ARG A 33 4.67 -4.33 7.01
CA ARG A 33 5.46 -4.01 8.21
C ARG A 33 5.39 -2.52 8.53
N ARG A 34 5.51 -1.71 7.48
CA ARG A 34 5.42 -0.24 7.52
C ARG A 34 4.76 0.22 6.23
N TRP A 35 4.03 1.30 6.31
CA TRP A 35 3.48 1.96 5.14
C TRP A 35 3.32 3.45 5.44
N GLY A 36 3.13 4.24 4.40
CA GLY A 36 2.89 5.67 4.55
C GLY A 36 2.47 6.30 3.24
N SER A 37 2.12 7.58 3.32
CA SER A 37 1.84 8.41 2.16
C SER A 37 2.55 9.76 2.29
N SER A 38 2.87 10.37 1.15
CA SER A 38 3.47 11.70 1.10
C SER A 38 2.99 12.42 -0.14
N ARG A 39 2.78 13.73 0.00
CA ARG A 39 2.50 14.61 -1.14
C ARG A 39 3.78 14.79 -1.95
N THR A 40 3.64 14.86 -3.25
CA THR A 40 4.71 15.21 -4.19
C THR A 40 4.30 16.48 -4.94
N VAL A 41 5.23 17.06 -5.71
CA VAL A 41 4.93 18.24 -6.54
C VAL A 41 3.81 17.95 -7.55
N THR A 42 3.73 16.71 -8.05
CA THR A 42 2.81 16.32 -9.11
C THR A 42 1.62 15.49 -8.63
N GLY A 43 1.47 15.25 -7.32
CA GLY A 43 0.41 14.41 -6.76
C GLY A 43 0.81 13.81 -5.43
N LYS A 44 0.80 12.47 -5.35
CA LYS A 44 1.14 11.74 -4.12
C LYS A 44 1.83 10.42 -4.41
N VAL A 45 2.50 9.92 -3.39
CA VAL A 45 3.05 8.57 -3.34
C VAL A 45 2.52 7.84 -2.12
N VAL A 46 2.20 6.56 -2.30
CA VAL A 46 1.91 5.60 -1.24
C VAL A 46 2.95 4.51 -1.29
N TRP A 47 3.61 4.28 -0.16
CA TRP A 47 4.65 3.26 -0.05
C TRP A 47 4.27 2.25 1.03
N ALA A 48 4.74 1.02 0.85
CA ALA A 48 4.53 -0.07 1.78
C ALA A 48 5.77 -0.97 1.77
N GLU A 49 6.23 -1.34 2.95
CA GLU A 49 7.32 -2.29 3.19
C GLU A 49 6.72 -3.63 3.63
N GLN A 50 7.03 -4.70 2.92
CA GLN A 50 6.67 -6.07 3.30
C GLN A 50 7.95 -6.88 3.55
N ASN A 51 7.89 -7.77 4.54
CA ASN A 51 8.95 -8.76 4.72
C ASN A 51 8.89 -9.75 3.55
N MET A 52 9.97 -9.89 2.79
CA MET A 52 10.04 -10.94 1.77
C MET A 52 10.20 -12.30 2.46
N PRO A 53 9.43 -13.33 2.06
CA PRO A 53 9.69 -14.69 2.49
C PRO A 53 11.11 -15.11 2.08
N SER A 54 11.77 -15.91 2.91
CA SER A 54 13.12 -16.42 2.65
C SER A 54 13.21 -17.23 1.35
N SER A 55 12.11 -17.89 0.94
CA SER A 55 12.02 -18.60 -0.34
C SER A 55 12.19 -17.67 -1.55
N VAL A 56 11.62 -16.47 -1.50
CA VAL A 56 11.71 -15.48 -2.58
C VAL A 56 13.11 -14.88 -2.68
N LEU A 57 13.82 -14.76 -1.56
CA LEU A 57 15.22 -14.30 -1.55
C LEU A 57 16.15 -15.35 -2.18
N ALA A 58 15.90 -16.64 -1.94
CA ALA A 58 16.69 -17.73 -2.52
C ALA A 58 16.54 -17.79 -4.05
N GLU A 59 15.33 -17.59 -4.59
CA GLU A 59 15.08 -17.58 -6.04
C GLU A 59 15.71 -16.38 -6.76
N ARG A 60 15.89 -15.23 -6.09
CA ARG A 60 16.48 -14.03 -6.69
C ARG A 60 18.01 -14.03 -6.75
N GLN A 61 18.65 -14.98 -6.07
CA GLN A 61 20.12 -15.09 -5.99
C GLN A 61 20.69 -16.23 -6.87
N ALA A 62 19.82 -17.04 -7.47
CA ALA A 62 20.15 -18.07 -8.45
C ALA A 62 20.04 -17.51 -9.88
#